data_AF-A0A9E5Z4N3-F1
#
_entry.id   AF-A0A9E5Z4N3-F1
#
_cell.length_a   1.000
_cell.length_b   1.000
_cell.length_c   1.000
_cell.angle_alpha   90.00
_cell.angle_beta   90.00
_cell.angle_gamma   90.00
#
_symmetry.space_group_name_H-M   'P 1'
#
loop_
_entity.id
_entity.type
_entity.pdbx_description
1 polymer ?
#
loop_
_entity_poly.entity_id
_entity_poly.type
_entity_poly.pdbx_seq_one_letter_code
_entity_poly.pdbx_strand_id
1 'polypeptide(L)' 'MDIYLPIAEASLNLFAILGLGGGIGVLSGMFGVGGGFLLTP' A
#
# COMPACT_ATOMS: atom_id res chain seq x y z
N MET A 1 5.96 -12.64 10.27
CA MET A 1 7.27 -11.99 10.11
C MET A 1 7.02 -10.53 10.29
N ASP A 2 7.57 -9.95 11.35
CA ASP A 2 7.33 -8.54 11.67
C ASP A 2 8.57 -7.73 11.27
N ILE A 3 8.33 -6.58 10.67
CA ILE A 3 9.37 -5.63 10.26
C ILE A 3 9.17 -4.37 11.11
N TYR A 4 10.26 -3.89 11.69
CA TYR A 4 10.28 -2.62 12.39
C TYR A 4 10.35 -1.48 11.37
N LEU A 5 9.38 -0.57 11.42
CA LEU A 5 9.38 0.67 10.63
C LEU A 5 9.89 1.81 11.52
N PRO A 6 11.14 2.29 11.34
CA PRO A 6 11.71 3.33 12.19
C PRO A 6 10.97 4.67 12.10
N ILE A 7 10.39 4.99 10.94
CA ILE A 7 9.63 6.22 10.73
C ILE A 7 8.31 6.26 11.51
N ALA A 8 7.74 5.09 11.77
CA ALA A 8 6.49 4.94 12.52
C ALA A 8 6.73 4.48 13.96
N GLU A 9 8.00 4.26 14.34
CA GLU A 9 8.41 3.65 15.61
C GLU A 9 7.56 2.42 15.99
N ALA A 10 7.20 1.62 14.99
CA ALA A 10 6.23 0.53 15.13
C ALA A 10 6.69 -0.72 14.37
N SER A 11 6.43 -1.88 14.97
CA SER A 11 6.62 -3.18 14.32
C SER A 11 5.32 -3.60 13.64
N LEU A 12 5.38 -3.83 12.33
CA LEU A 12 4.23 -4.24 11.53
C LEU A 12 4.46 -5.60 10.90
N ASN A 13 3.39 -6.37 10.77
CA ASN A 13 3.46 -7.67 10.12
C ASN A 13 3.62 -7.52 8.61
N LEU A 14 4.64 -8.18 8.04
CA LEU A 14 4.96 -8.11 6.62
C LEU A 14 3.79 -8.58 5.74
N PHE A 15 3.07 -9.63 6.15
CA PHE A 15 1.91 -10.11 5.40
C PHE A 15 0.75 -9.12 5.44
N ALA A 16 0.58 -8.38 6.54
CA ALA A 16 -0.42 -7.33 6.62
C ALA A 16 -0.11 -6.18 5.66
N ILE A 17 1.15 -5.74 5.57
CA ILE A 17 1.59 -4.70 4.63
C ILE A 17 1.35 -5.14 3.19
N LEU A 18 1.76 -6.35 2.83
CA LEU A 18 1.59 -6.88 1.48
C LEU A 18 0.11 -7.09 1.13
N GLY A 19 -0.70 -7.60 2.07
CA GLY A 19 -2.14 -7.82 1.88
C GLY A 19 -2.89 -6.50 1.71
N LEU A 20 -2.60 -5.48 2.52
CA LEU A 20 -3.20 -4.17 2.41
C LEU A 20 -2.75 -3.43 1.14
N GLY A 21 -1.45 -3.39 0.85
CA GLY A 21 -0.92 -2.75 -0.35
C GLY A 21 -1.41 -3.42 -1.64
N GLY A 22 -1.41 -4.75 -1.69
CA GLY A 22 -1.95 -5.53 -2.80
C GLY A 22 -3.46 -5.34 -2.95
N GLY A 23 -4.22 -5.39 -1.85
CA GLY A 23 -5.67 -5.16 -1.85
C GLY A 23 -6.03 -3.76 -2.34
N ILE A 24 -5.38 -2.73 -1.81
CA ILE A 24 -5.58 -1.33 -2.24
C ILE A 24 -5.16 -1.17 -3.70
N GLY A 25 -4.06 -1.77 -4.15
CA GLY A 25 -3.60 -1.73 -5.53
C GLY A 25 -4.60 -2.36 -6.52
N VAL A 26 -5.15 -3.53 -6.17
CA VAL A 26 -6.20 -4.18 -6.98
C VAL A 26 -7.45 -3.32 -7.02
N LEU A 27 -7.94 -2.86 -5.88
CA LEU A 27 -9.13 -2.02 -5.82
C LEU A 27 -8.93 -0.70 -6.59
N SER A 28 -7.78 -0.03 -6.42
CA SER A 28 -7.44 1.19 -7.16
C SER A 28 -7.37 0.96 -8.68
N GLY A 29 -6.83 -0.18 -9.11
CA GLY A 29 -6.82 -0.59 -10.51
C GLY A 29 -8.22 -0.87 -11.06
N MET A 30 -9.08 -1.56 -10.30
CA MET A 30 -10.47 -1.84 -10.68
C MET A 30 -11.32 -0.57 -10.82
N PHE A 31 -11.10 0.41 -9.94
CA PHE A 31 -11.81 1.69 -9.97
C PHE A 31 -11.11 2.75 -10.84
N GLY A 32 -9.99 2.43 -11.49
CA GLY A 32 -9.28 3.34 -12.39
C GLY A 32 -8.68 4.58 -11.72
N VAL A 33 -8.63 4.63 -10.39
CA VAL A 33 -8.15 5.79 -9.61
C VAL A 33 -6.64 5.98 -9.77
N GLY A 34 -5.91 4.90 -10.09
CA GLY A 34 -4.48 4.93 -10.43
C GLY A 34 -4.11 5.73 -11.70
N GLY A 35 -5.09 6.20 -12.48
CA GLY A 35 -4.84 7.12 -13.60
C GLY A 35 -4.62 8.58 -13.19
N GLY A 36 -5.09 8.99 -12.00
CA GLY A 36 -4.96 10.38 -11.53
C GLY A 36 -3.50 10.77 -11.25
N PHE A 37 -2.71 9.88 -10.67
CA PHE A 37 -1.26 10.08 -10.46
C PHE A 37 -0.46 10.18 -11.76
N LEU A 38 -0.93 9.54 -12.84
CA LEU A 38 -0.34 9.70 -14.18
C LEU A 38 -0.79 10.99 -14.88
N LEU A 39 -1.88 11.61 -14.43
CA LEU A 39 -2.52 12.78 -15.06
C LEU A 39 -2.36 14.08 -14.26
N THR A 40 -1.87 14.02 -13.03
CA THR A 40 -1.42 15.18 -12.27
C THR A 40 0.10 15.27 -12.32
N PRO A 41 0.69 16.32 -12.92
CA PRO A 41 2.13 16.57 -12.83
C PRO A 41 2.58 16.84 -11.38
#